data_AF-E5YCX7-F1
#
_entry.id   AF-E5YCX7-F1
#
_cell.length_a   1.000
_cell.length_b   1.000
_cell.length_c   1.000
_cell.angle_alpha   90.00
_cell.angle_beta   90.00
_cell.angle_gamma   90.00
#
_symmetry.space_group_name_H-M   'P 1'
#
loop_
_entity.id
_entity.type
_entity.pdbx_description
1 polymer ?
#
loop_
_entity_poly.entity_id
_entity_poly.type
_entity_poly.pdbx_seq_one_letter_code
_entity_poly.pdbx_strand_id
1 'polypeptide(L)'
;MNTEIEKAHSLRKNTCFIYAQRQLISQSLWKEEYTMPLSRYATMDPLMLMSIINMKLRDECPSLDDLARRYDLSVEVLQERLSQAGYQYQPATNQFVQI
;
A
#
# COMPACT_ATOMS: atom_id res chain seq x y z
N MET A 1 16.19 0.24 32.67
CA MET A 1 16.94 0.50 31.43
C MET A 1 16.00 0.34 30.24
N ASN A 2 14.93 1.14 30.21
CA ASN A 2 13.89 1.15 29.16
C ASN A 2 13.85 2.53 28.48
N THR A 3 14.99 3.22 28.44
CA THR A 3 15.08 4.62 28.01
C THR A 3 15.48 4.76 26.54
N GLU A 4 15.92 3.69 25.88
CA GLU A 4 16.33 3.72 24.46
C GLU A 4 15.20 3.31 23.52
N ILE A 5 14.27 2.46 23.96
CA ILE A 5 13.09 2.05 23.18
C ILE A 5 12.08 3.21 23.06
N GLU A 6 11.86 3.96 24.15
CA GLU A 6 10.99 5.15 24.12
C GLU A 6 11.61 6.30 23.31
N LYS A 7 12.94 6.45 23.31
CA LYS A 7 13.64 7.39 22.43
C LYS A 7 13.53 7.01 20.95
N ALA A 8 13.61 5.71 20.62
CA ALA A 8 13.43 5.21 19.26
C ALA A 8 12.01 5.44 18.72
N HIS A 9 10.99 5.31 19.57
CA HIS A 9 9.61 5.66 19.20
C HIS A 9 9.39 7.17 19.04
N SER A 10 10.10 8.00 19.81
CA SER A 10 10.02 9.47 19.73
C SER A 10 10.70 10.02 18.46
N LEU A 11 11.83 9.43 18.04
CA LEU A 11 12.59 9.86 16.86
C LEU A 11 12.01 9.43 15.51
N ARG A 12 10.96 8.59 15.50
CA ARG A 12 10.27 8.17 14.27
C ARG A 12 9.28 9.19 13.72
N LYS A 13 9.15 10.36 14.37
CA LYS A 13 8.16 11.37 13.99
C LYS A 13 8.68 12.48 13.08
N ASN A 14 10.00 12.62 12.90
CA ASN A 14 10.54 13.69 12.09
C ASN A 14 11.42 13.17 10.96
N THR A 15 11.06 13.62 9.76
CA THR A 15 11.90 13.85 8.59
C THR A 15 12.38 12.63 7.80
N CYS A 16 11.81 12.51 6.60
CA CYS A 16 12.55 12.36 5.35
C CYS A 16 13.84 11.53 5.43
N PHE A 17 13.71 10.21 5.58
CA PHE A 17 14.84 9.29 5.42
C PHE A 17 14.46 8.05 4.62
N ILE A 18 13.56 8.20 3.65
CA ILE A 18 13.14 7.10 2.78
C ILE A 18 14.05 6.88 1.56
N TYR A 19 15.16 7.65 1.39
CA TYR A 19 16.01 7.51 0.19
C TYR A 19 17.52 7.37 0.38
N ALA A 20 18.08 7.25 1.58
CA ALA A 20 19.54 7.11 1.69
C ALA A 20 20.02 6.39 2.95
N GLN A 21 19.91 5.07 3.01
CA GLN A 21 21.03 4.22 3.44
C GLN A 21 20.68 2.73 3.33
N ARG A 22 21.16 2.14 2.24
CA ARG A 22 21.31 0.70 2.12
C ARG A 22 22.75 0.40 2.46
N GLN A 23 23.03 -0.19 3.63
CA GLN A 23 24.05 -1.24 3.77
C GLN A 23 24.09 -1.89 5.17
N LEU A 24 23.95 -3.22 5.15
CA LEU A 24 24.67 -4.21 5.97
C LEU A 24 24.14 -4.63 7.36
N ILE A 25 22.85 -4.92 7.52
CA ILE A 25 22.39 -5.97 8.47
C ILE A 25 21.25 -6.80 7.85
N SER A 26 21.48 -8.11 7.72
CA SER A 26 20.51 -9.20 7.47
C SER A 26 19.69 -9.15 6.17
N GLN A 27 20.20 -9.77 5.10
CA GLN A 27 19.53 -9.90 3.80
C GLN A 27 18.40 -10.95 3.72
N SER A 28 17.81 -11.41 4.83
CA SER A 28 16.77 -12.45 4.77
C SER A 28 15.56 -12.24 5.70
N LEU A 29 15.45 -11.11 6.39
CA LEU A 29 14.40 -10.88 7.40
C LEU A 29 13.79 -9.46 7.36
N TRP A 30 13.74 -8.83 6.19
CA TRP A 30 13.12 -7.50 6.02
C TRP A 30 12.27 -7.35 4.76
N LYS A 31 11.97 -8.43 4.04
CA LYS A 31 11.06 -8.39 2.88
C LYS A 31 9.61 -8.74 3.21
N GLU A 32 9.34 -9.30 4.39
CA GLU A 32 8.02 -9.87 4.69
C GLU A 32 7.11 -8.99 5.55
N GLU A 33 7.57 -7.84 6.06
CA GLU A 33 6.81 -7.14 7.12
C GLU A 33 6.64 -5.62 6.93
N TYR A 34 6.47 -5.16 5.68
CA TYR A 34 5.94 -3.80 5.42
C TYR A 34 5.04 -3.76 4.18
N THR A 35 4.19 -4.76 4.00
CA THR A 35 3.03 -4.64 3.10
C THR A 35 1.82 -4.41 3.96
N MET A 36 1.20 -3.23 3.86
CA MET A 36 -0.13 -3.01 4.47
C MET A 36 -1.07 -4.12 3.98
N PRO A 37 -1.55 -5.01 4.87
CA PRO A 37 -2.31 -6.17 4.44
C PRO A 37 -3.66 -5.69 3.89
N LEU A 38 -3.92 -5.97 2.61
CA LEU A 38 -5.19 -5.63 1.94
C LEU A 38 -6.38 -6.46 2.47
N SER A 39 -6.16 -7.36 3.43
CA SER A 39 -7.22 -8.11 4.16
C SER A 39 -8.42 -7.29 4.63
N ARG A 40 -8.25 -5.99 4.93
CA ARG A 40 -9.31 -5.10 5.42
C ARG A 40 -9.75 -4.04 4.40
N TYR A 41 -9.48 -4.25 3.11
CA TYR A 41 -9.76 -3.31 2.02
C TYR A 41 -11.22 -2.87 1.93
N ALA A 42 -12.17 -3.62 2.49
CA ALA A 42 -13.59 -3.28 2.55
C ALA A 42 -13.96 -2.28 3.67
N THR A 43 -13.03 -1.97 4.57
CA THR A 43 -13.24 -1.01 5.69
C THR A 43 -12.24 0.15 5.72
N MET A 44 -11.19 0.12 4.90
CA MET A 44 -10.20 1.20 4.78
C MET A 44 -10.82 2.52 4.30
N ASP A 45 -10.18 3.63 4.61
CA ASP A 45 -10.52 4.91 3.99
C ASP A 45 -10.35 4.82 2.46
N PRO A 46 -11.31 5.31 1.64
CA PRO A 46 -11.26 5.16 0.18
C PRO A 46 -10.05 5.84 -0.48
N LEU A 47 -9.61 6.99 0.03
CA LEU A 47 -8.42 7.69 -0.49
C LEU A 47 -7.14 6.88 -0.20
N MET A 48 -7.05 6.33 1.02
CA MET A 48 -5.95 5.42 1.36
C MET A 48 -5.98 4.15 0.52
N LEU A 49 -7.16 3.54 0.35
CA LEU A 49 -7.34 2.34 -0.46
C LEU A 49 -6.91 2.60 -1.90
N MET A 50 -7.39 3.67 -2.53
CA MET A 50 -7.01 4.07 -3.88
C MET A 50 -5.48 4.23 -4.01
N SER A 51 -4.85 4.92 -3.06
CA SER A 51 -3.40 5.16 -3.08
C SER A 51 -2.61 3.84 -3.02
N ILE A 52 -3.02 2.91 -2.15
CA ILE A 52 -2.40 1.58 -2.03
C ILE A 52 -2.59 0.79 -3.32
N ILE A 53 -3.81 0.75 -3.86
CA ILE A 53 -4.12 -0.01 -5.08
C ILE A 53 -3.32 0.52 -6.27
N ASN A 54 -3.27 1.84 -6.47
CA ASN A 54 -2.49 2.44 -7.56
C ASN A 54 -0.99 2.15 -7.42
N MET A 55 -0.46 2.20 -6.19
CA MET A 55 0.93 1.79 -5.94
C MET A 55 1.17 0.33 -6.32
N LYS A 56 0.25 -0.57 -5.95
CA LYS A 56 0.36 -2.01 -6.27
C LYS A 56 0.19 -2.32 -7.76
N LEU A 57 -0.70 -1.61 -8.45
CA LEU A 57 -0.83 -1.69 -9.92
C LEU A 57 0.44 -1.22 -10.63
N ARG A 58 1.07 -0.15 -10.14
CA ARG A 58 2.31 0.36 -10.72
C ARG A 58 3.49 -0.59 -10.52
N ASP A 59 3.66 -1.10 -9.30
CA ASP A 59 4.90 -1.76 -8.90
C ASP A 59 4.87 -3.29 -9.11
N GLU A 60 3.69 -3.91 -9.11
CA GLU A 60 3.58 -5.37 -8.98
C GLU A 60 2.58 -6.06 -9.92
N CYS A 61 1.56 -5.34 -10.43
CA CYS A 61 0.42 -5.96 -11.10
C CYS A 61 0.13 -5.32 -12.47
N PRO A 62 0.28 -6.04 -13.59
CA PRO A 62 0.07 -5.46 -14.92
C PRO A 62 -1.41 -5.21 -15.27
N SER A 63 -2.34 -5.72 -14.45
CA SER A 63 -3.77 -5.48 -14.57
C SER A 63 -4.48 -5.54 -13.21
N LEU A 64 -5.72 -5.03 -13.18
CA LEU A 64 -6.60 -5.14 -12.01
C LEU A 64 -6.93 -6.60 -11.65
N ASP A 65 -7.08 -7.47 -12.65
CA ASP A 65 -7.31 -8.91 -12.44
C ASP A 65 -6.11 -9.60 -11.79
N ASP A 66 -4.88 -9.22 -12.18
CA ASP A 66 -3.66 -9.74 -11.56
C ASP A 66 -3.52 -9.29 -10.11
N LEU A 67 -3.90 -8.04 -9.83
CA LEU A 67 -3.95 -7.52 -8.47
C LEU A 67 -4.96 -8.30 -7.63
N ALA A 68 -6.16 -8.55 -8.16
CA ALA A 68 -7.20 -9.32 -7.49
C ALA A 68 -6.75 -10.75 -7.19
N ARG A 69 -6.14 -11.45 -8.17
CA ARG A 69 -5.60 -12.80 -7.98
C ARG A 69 -4.46 -12.84 -6.96
N ARG A 70 -3.57 -11.85 -6.95
CA ARG A 70 -2.40 -11.82 -6.06
C ARG A 70 -2.77 -11.51 -4.61
N TYR A 71 -3.72 -10.62 -4.41
CA TYR A 71 -4.12 -10.11 -3.09
C TYR A 71 -5.43 -10.71 -2.56
N ASP A 72 -6.00 -11.66 -3.29
CA ASP A 72 -7.28 -12.31 -2.97
C ASP A 72 -8.41 -11.29 -2.74
N LEU A 73 -8.60 -10.41 -3.74
CA LEU A 73 -9.59 -9.33 -3.71
C LEU A 73 -10.70 -9.61 -4.71
N SER A 74 -11.92 -9.17 -4.39
CA SER A 74 -12.99 -9.06 -5.39
C SER A 74 -12.85 -7.74 -6.14
N VAL A 75 -12.74 -7.83 -7.47
CA VAL A 75 -12.66 -6.66 -8.36
C VAL A 75 -13.93 -5.82 -8.24
N GLU A 76 -15.08 -6.48 -8.16
CA GLU A 76 -16.40 -5.86 -8.11
C GLU A 76 -16.55 -5.02 -6.83
N VAL A 77 -16.23 -5.60 -5.66
CA VAL A 77 -16.32 -4.91 -4.36
C VAL A 77 -15.32 -3.75 -4.32
N LEU A 78 -14.11 -3.94 -4.84
CA LEU A 78 -13.09 -2.90 -4.88
C LEU A 78 -13.55 -1.71 -5.75
N GLN A 79 -14.05 -2.00 -6.96
CA GLN A 79 -14.52 -0.98 -7.89
C GLN A 79 -15.76 -0.27 -7.36
N GLU A 80 -16.74 -0.99 -6.80
CA GLU A 80 -17.92 -0.39 -6.20
C GLU A 80 -17.52 0.60 -5.11
N ARG A 81 -16.66 0.16 -4.18
CA ARG A 81 -16.22 0.98 -3.05
C ARG A 81 -15.47 2.23 -3.47
N LEU A 82 -14.58 2.10 -4.45
CA LEU A 82 -13.84 3.23 -5.00
C LEU A 82 -14.75 4.15 -5.82
N SER A 83 -15.73 3.60 -6.55
CA SER A 83 -16.70 4.39 -7.31
C SER A 83 -17.63 5.22 -6.41
N GLN A 84 -18.07 4.67 -5.29
CA GLN A 84 -18.86 5.41 -4.28
C GLN A 84 -18.08 6.59 -3.68
N ALA A 85 -16.75 6.51 -3.69
CA ALA A 85 -15.85 7.58 -3.28
C ALA A 85 -15.41 8.51 -4.42
N GLY A 86 -15.94 8.34 -5.64
CA GLY A 86 -15.63 9.16 -6.80
C GLY A 86 -14.36 8.75 -7.55
N TYR A 87 -13.94 7.49 -7.47
CA TYR A 87 -12.80 6.96 -8.22
C TYR A 87 -13.23 5.89 -9.22
N GLN A 88 -12.67 5.95 -10.43
CA GLN A 88 -12.90 4.96 -11.48
C GLN A 88 -11.58 4.38 -11.99
N TYR A 89 -11.58 3.06 -12.23
CA TYR A 89 -10.43 2.39 -12.84
C TYR A 89 -10.31 2.75 -14.33
N GLN A 90 -9.12 3.14 -14.75
CA GLN A 90 -8.77 3.44 -16.13
C GLN A 90 -7.83 2.36 -16.68
N PRO A 91 -8.31 1.43 -17.53
CA PRO A 91 -7.49 0.33 -18.06
C PRO A 91 -6.30 0.79 -18.90
N ALA A 92 -6.42 1.93 -19.61
CA ALA A 92 -5.37 2.46 -20.48
C ALA A 92 -4.10 2.86 -19.70
N THR A 93 -4.26 3.28 -18.45
CA THR A 93 -3.17 3.76 -17.59
C THR A 93 -2.93 2.83 -16.39
N ASN A 94 -3.71 1.75 -16.27
CA ASN A 94 -3.67 0.78 -15.16
C ASN A 94 -3.71 1.44 -13.77
N GLN A 95 -4.63 2.39 -13.58
CA GLN A 95 -4.78 3.13 -12.31
C GLN A 95 -6.22 3.58 -12.07
N PHE A 96 -6.56 3.87 -10.82
CA PHE A 96 -7.78 4.56 -10.44
C PHE A 96 -7.56 6.08 -10.48
N VAL A 97 -8.49 6.79 -11.10
CA VAL A 97 -8.51 8.26 -11.20
C VAL A 97 -9.79 8.80 -10.58
N GLN A 98 -9.73 10.02 -10.04
CA GLN A 98 -10.91 10.71 -9.55
C GLN A 98 -11.76 11.19 -10.73
N ILE A 99 -13.08 11.03 -10.63
CA ILE A 99 -14.07 11.52 -11.59
C ILE A 99 -14.87 12.70 -11.05
#